data_AF-X1LMN2-F1
#
_entry.id   AF-X1LMN2-F1
#
_cell.length_a   1.000
_cell.length_b   1.000
_cell.length_c   1.000
_cell.angle_alpha   90.00
_cell.angle_beta   90.00
_cell.angle_gamma   90.00
#
_symmetry.space_group_name_H-M   'P 1'
#
loop_
_entity.id
_entity.type
_entity.pdbx_description
1 polymer ?
#
loop_
_entity_poly.entity_id
_entity_poly.type
_entity_poly.pdbx_seq_one_letter_code
_entity_poly.pdbx_strand_id
1 'polypeptide(L)'
;NEIKVNSLDYNTTVKYEKEEDLAYNGELDLVKSVIKNMKVMGRGVEVYLHSDAPPGSGLGSSSTMVVSLIGLFKHWLNVPLTNYDIADLAYQIERIDLGIKGGLQDQYAATFGGFNFIEFLKDAVIVNPLKIPDDIVEELNYNLLLLAAVFM
;
A
#
# COMPACT_ATOMS: atom_id res chain seq x y z
N ASN A 1 -0.09 16.46 20.50
CA ASN A 1 0.33 15.15 19.95
C ASN A 1 0.35 15.23 18.43
N GLU A 2 1.51 15.56 17.87
CA GLU A 2 1.73 15.73 16.42
C GLU A 2 1.98 14.39 15.72
N ILE A 3 1.64 14.30 14.44
CA ILE A 3 2.11 13.24 13.54
C ILE A 3 3.24 13.80 12.70
N LYS A 4 4.35 13.08 12.59
CA LYS A 4 5.47 13.43 11.72
C LYS A 4 5.70 12.31 10.72
N VAL A 5 5.78 12.65 9.44
CA VAL A 5 6.06 11.72 8.34
C VAL A 5 7.34 12.15 7.66
N ASN A 6 8.34 11.26 7.68
CA ASN A 6 9.61 11.44 7.01
C ASN A 6 9.62 10.53 5.77
N SER A 7 9.57 11.11 4.58
CA SER A 7 9.79 10.36 3.34
C SER A 7 11.27 10.44 2.96
N LEU A 8 11.95 9.30 3.01
CA LEU A 8 13.37 9.20 2.67
C LEU A 8 13.58 9.36 1.16
N ASP A 9 12.67 8.82 0.34
CA ASP A 9 12.76 8.85 -1.12
C ASP A 9 12.66 10.27 -1.68
N TYR A 10 11.79 11.10 -1.09
CA TYR A 10 11.62 12.50 -1.47
C TYR A 10 12.41 13.47 -0.58
N ASN A 11 13.23 12.95 0.34
CA ASN A 11 13.96 13.72 1.36
C ASN A 11 13.10 14.84 2.01
N THR A 12 11.86 14.49 2.33
CA THR A 12 10.83 15.44 2.78
C THR A 12 10.31 15.04 4.15
N THR A 13 10.07 16.03 5.01
CA THR A 13 9.48 15.83 6.33
C THR A 13 8.23 16.69 6.45
N VAL A 14 7.09 16.06 6.70
CA VAL A 14 5.81 16.75 6.89
C VAL A 14 5.29 16.50 8.29
N LYS A 15 4.73 17.54 8.91
CA LYS A 15 4.08 17.47 10.21
C LYS A 15 2.60 17.75 10.09
N TYR A 16 1.80 16.97 10.79
CA TYR A 16 0.35 17.14 10.90
C TYR A 16 -0.01 17.31 12.38
N GLU A 17 -0.50 18.48 12.74
CA GLU A 17 -0.91 18.82 14.10
C GLU A 17 -2.44 18.75 14.27
N LYS A 18 -3.17 19.04 13.20
CA LYS A 18 -4.64 19.13 13.18
C LYS A 18 -5.23 18.40 11.98
N GLU A 19 -6.53 18.12 12.02
CA GLU A 19 -7.21 17.39 10.94
C GLU A 19 -7.20 18.18 9.61
N GLU A 20 -7.20 19.51 9.68
CA GLU A 20 -7.11 20.37 8.50
C GLU A 20 -5.81 20.18 7.72
N ASP A 21 -4.72 19.79 8.41
CA ASP A 21 -3.42 19.53 7.77
C ASP A 21 -3.45 18.29 6.87
N LEU A 22 -4.49 17.44 7.02
CA LEU A 22 -4.71 16.27 6.19
C LEU A 22 -5.54 16.58 4.93
N ALA A 23 -5.78 17.85 4.61
CA ALA A 23 -6.39 18.23 3.34
C ALA A 23 -5.55 17.70 2.15
N TYR A 24 -6.23 17.12 1.16
CA TYR A 24 -5.57 16.60 -0.03
C TYR A 24 -5.11 17.76 -0.91
N ASN A 25 -3.80 17.82 -1.21
CA ASN A 25 -3.18 18.93 -1.91
C ASN A 25 -2.12 18.48 -2.93
N GLY A 26 -2.04 17.18 -3.22
CA GLY A 26 -1.04 16.56 -4.07
C GLY A 26 0.24 16.10 -3.35
N GLU A 27 0.43 16.47 -2.08
CA GLU A 27 1.61 16.09 -1.30
C GLU A 27 1.28 15.00 -0.29
N LEU A 28 1.87 13.81 -0.46
CA LEU A 28 1.69 12.65 0.43
C LEU A 28 0.21 12.30 0.71
N ASP A 29 -0.69 12.55 -0.24
CA ASP A 29 -2.13 12.38 -0.03
C ASP A 29 -2.54 10.94 0.30
N LEU A 30 -1.79 9.95 -0.20
CA LEU A 30 -1.93 8.53 0.20
C LEU A 30 -1.73 8.36 1.71
N VAL A 31 -0.66 8.95 2.25
CA VAL A 31 -0.34 8.87 3.68
C VAL A 31 -1.40 9.58 4.50
N LYS A 32 -1.82 10.79 4.08
CA LYS A 32 -2.88 11.55 4.74
C LYS A 32 -4.19 10.76 4.78
N SER A 33 -4.55 10.11 3.67
CA SER A 33 -5.77 9.33 3.58
C SER A 33 -5.75 8.11 4.50
N VAL A 34 -4.60 7.41 4.61
CA VAL A 34 -4.44 6.32 5.59
C VAL A 34 -4.56 6.84 7.02
N ILE A 35 -3.91 7.97 7.36
CA ILE A 35 -4.00 8.59 8.69
C ILE A 35 -5.45 8.92 9.07
N LYS A 36 -6.23 9.48 8.13
CA LYS A 36 -7.67 9.77 8.31
C LYS A 36 -8.46 8.49 8.57
N ASN A 37 -8.36 7.52 7.66
CA ASN A 37 -9.15 6.29 7.71
C ASN A 37 -8.83 5.45 8.96
N MET A 38 -7.55 5.41 9.38
CA MET A 38 -7.10 4.69 10.58
C MET A 38 -7.26 5.51 11.88
N LYS A 39 -7.78 6.74 11.81
CA LYS A 39 -8.03 7.64 12.97
C LYS A 39 -6.81 7.80 13.87
N VAL A 40 -5.67 8.08 13.24
CA VAL A 40 -4.35 8.19 13.90
C VAL A 40 -4.12 9.59 14.51
N MET A 41 -4.86 10.60 14.07
CA MET A 41 -4.73 11.98 14.59
C MET A 41 -4.83 12.05 16.11
N GLY A 42 -3.99 12.90 16.72
CA GLY A 42 -3.94 13.11 18.17
C GLY A 42 -3.19 12.02 18.97
N ARG A 43 -2.69 10.95 18.33
CA ARG A 43 -1.99 9.85 19.02
C ARG A 43 -0.48 10.04 19.17
N GLY A 44 0.14 10.97 18.44
CA GLY A 44 1.56 11.27 18.56
C GLY A 44 2.44 10.17 17.95
N VAL A 45 2.80 10.28 16.67
CA VAL A 45 3.59 9.24 15.99
C VAL A 45 4.56 9.85 14.98
N GLU A 46 5.75 9.27 14.90
CA GLU A 46 6.72 9.56 13.85
C GLU A 46 6.87 8.34 12.93
N VAL A 47 6.64 8.53 11.63
CA VAL A 47 6.67 7.48 10.61
C VAL A 47 7.80 7.78 9.62
N TYR A 48 8.55 6.75 9.26
CA TYR A 48 9.58 6.81 8.22
C TYR A 48 9.13 5.95 7.04
N LEU A 49 9.13 6.54 5.84
CA LEU A 49 8.70 5.90 4.61
C LEU A 49 9.87 5.80 3.63
N HIS A 50 10.00 4.61 3.06
CA HIS A 50 10.99 4.28 2.04
C HIS A 50 10.41 3.21 1.10
N SER A 51 10.74 3.32 -0.18
CA SER A 51 10.37 2.35 -1.22
C SER A 51 11.60 1.97 -2.03
N ASP A 52 11.84 0.66 -2.17
CA ASP A 52 12.93 0.13 -3.00
C ASP A 52 12.70 0.37 -4.50
N ALA A 53 11.44 0.57 -4.90
CA ALA A 53 11.06 0.81 -6.29
C ALA A 53 10.50 2.24 -6.46
N PRO A 54 10.92 2.98 -7.50
CA PRO A 54 10.36 4.30 -7.77
C PRO A 54 8.88 4.20 -8.16
N PRO A 55 8.12 5.31 -8.03
CA PRO A 55 6.77 5.41 -8.58
C PRO A 55 6.76 5.10 -10.08
N GLY A 56 5.72 4.41 -10.54
CA GLY A 56 5.59 4.06 -11.97
C GLY A 56 6.48 2.93 -12.45
N SER A 57 7.17 2.21 -11.56
CA SER A 57 7.98 1.02 -11.89
C SER A 57 7.18 -0.17 -12.43
N GLY A 58 5.85 -0.14 -12.34
CA GLY A 58 4.98 -1.27 -12.68
C GLY A 58 4.94 -2.38 -11.61
N LEU A 59 5.58 -2.17 -10.46
CA LEU A 59 5.65 -3.13 -9.35
C LEU A 59 4.58 -2.92 -8.26
N GLY A 60 3.58 -2.06 -8.52
CA GLY A 60 2.52 -1.77 -7.54
C GLY A 60 2.98 -1.01 -6.29
N SER A 61 4.10 -0.26 -6.36
CA SER A 61 4.75 0.36 -5.20
C SER A 61 3.84 1.30 -4.39
N SER A 62 2.99 2.10 -5.06
CA SER A 62 2.03 2.98 -4.39
C SER A 62 1.02 2.21 -3.54
N SER A 63 0.40 1.17 -4.10
CA SER A 63 -0.59 0.34 -3.40
C SER A 63 0.06 -0.43 -2.27
N THR A 64 1.28 -0.94 -2.46
CA THR A 64 2.06 -1.60 -1.42
C THR A 64 2.39 -0.65 -0.27
N MET A 65 2.71 0.62 -0.53
CA MET A 65 2.94 1.62 0.52
C MET A 65 1.67 1.86 1.38
N VAL A 66 0.49 1.96 0.74
CA VAL A 66 -0.78 2.10 1.44
C VAL A 66 -1.07 0.88 2.31
N VAL A 67 -0.94 -0.33 1.76
CA VAL A 67 -1.12 -1.60 2.48
C VAL A 67 -0.16 -1.69 3.67
N SER A 68 1.10 -1.29 3.49
CA SER A 68 2.13 -1.31 4.54
C SER A 68 1.79 -0.35 5.68
N LEU A 69 1.33 0.86 5.37
CA LEU A 69 0.90 1.84 6.37
C LEU A 69 -0.34 1.37 7.14
N ILE A 70 -1.33 0.79 6.45
CA ILE A 70 -2.50 0.20 7.11
C ILE A 70 -2.06 -0.94 8.03
N GLY A 71 -1.18 -1.83 7.57
CA GLY A 71 -0.63 -2.92 8.37
C GLY A 71 0.12 -2.42 9.62
N LEU A 72 0.94 -1.38 9.47
CA LEU A 72 1.63 -0.71 10.58
C LEU A 72 0.64 -0.19 11.62
N PHE A 73 -0.34 0.61 11.19
CA PHE A 73 -1.30 1.20 12.12
C PHE A 73 -2.27 0.17 12.70
N LYS A 74 -2.66 -0.86 11.94
CA LYS A 74 -3.39 -2.02 12.44
C LYS A 74 -2.66 -2.63 13.64
N HIS A 75 -1.37 -2.90 13.48
CA HIS A 75 -0.55 -3.50 14.54
C HIS A 75 -0.41 -2.57 15.74
N TRP A 76 -0.05 -1.30 15.50
CA TRP A 76 0.16 -0.31 16.57
C TRP A 76 -1.12 0.02 17.35
N LEU A 77 -2.27 0.12 16.67
CA LEU A 77 -3.56 0.44 17.28
C LEU A 77 -4.31 -0.81 17.78
N ASN A 78 -3.76 -2.01 17.57
CA ASN A 78 -4.36 -3.31 17.89
C ASN A 78 -5.79 -3.47 17.32
N VAL A 79 -5.96 -3.10 16.04
CA VAL A 79 -7.25 -3.20 15.33
C VAL A 79 -7.38 -4.58 14.67
N PRO A 80 -8.51 -5.28 14.81
CA PRO A 80 -8.68 -6.64 14.29
C PRO A 80 -9.04 -6.66 12.80
N LEU A 81 -8.18 -6.10 11.93
CA LEU A 81 -8.38 -6.16 10.47
C LEU A 81 -7.87 -7.49 9.89
N THR A 82 -8.66 -8.14 9.05
CA THR A 82 -8.23 -9.28 8.22
C THR A 82 -7.42 -8.82 7.01
N ASN A 83 -6.87 -9.76 6.24
CA ASN A 83 -6.19 -9.42 4.98
C ASN A 83 -7.15 -8.83 3.95
N TYR A 84 -8.40 -9.31 3.89
CA TYR A 84 -9.42 -8.70 3.03
C TYR A 84 -9.71 -7.26 3.46
N ASP A 85 -9.89 -7.01 4.75
CA ASP A 85 -10.13 -5.64 5.25
C ASP A 85 -9.00 -4.67 4.90
N ILE A 86 -7.74 -5.12 4.98
CA ILE A 86 -6.58 -4.28 4.61
C ILE A 86 -6.58 -4.00 3.10
N ALA A 87 -6.79 -5.01 2.27
CA ALA A 87 -6.79 -4.87 0.81
C ALA A 87 -7.95 -3.97 0.34
N ASP A 88 -9.14 -4.15 0.91
CA ASP A 88 -10.33 -3.35 0.60
C ASP A 88 -10.17 -1.90 1.08
N LEU A 89 -9.61 -1.70 2.27
CA LEU A 89 -9.32 -0.35 2.75
C LEU A 89 -8.27 0.36 1.89
N ALA A 90 -7.24 -0.36 1.46
CA ALA A 90 -6.24 0.19 0.54
C ALA A 90 -6.87 0.59 -0.81
N TYR A 91 -7.77 -0.25 -1.34
CA TYR A 91 -8.51 0.05 -2.56
C TYR A 91 -9.41 1.28 -2.39
N GLN A 92 -10.17 1.35 -1.30
CA GLN A 92 -11.03 2.48 -0.96
C GLN A 92 -10.21 3.79 -0.92
N ILE A 93 -9.07 3.78 -0.22
CA ILE A 93 -8.19 4.93 -0.10
C ILE A 93 -7.69 5.41 -1.48
N GLU A 94 -7.20 4.51 -2.32
CA GLU A 94 -6.62 4.92 -3.60
C GLU A 94 -7.67 5.28 -4.65
N ARG A 95 -8.68 4.43 -4.83
CA ARG A 95 -9.62 4.54 -5.96
C ARG A 95 -10.80 5.44 -5.65
N ILE A 96 -11.26 5.47 -4.41
CA ILE A 96 -12.48 6.20 -4.04
C ILE A 96 -12.12 7.53 -3.37
N ASP A 97 -11.29 7.51 -2.32
CA ASP A 97 -10.97 8.74 -1.58
C ASP A 97 -10.10 9.69 -2.41
N LEU A 98 -9.11 9.15 -3.14
CA LEU A 98 -8.16 9.93 -3.95
C LEU A 98 -8.48 9.93 -5.46
N GLY A 99 -9.43 9.11 -5.91
CA GLY A 99 -9.83 9.06 -7.32
C GLY A 99 -8.75 8.61 -8.30
N ILE A 100 -7.68 7.96 -7.82
CA ILE A 100 -6.58 7.49 -8.66
C ILE A 100 -7.09 6.33 -9.51
N LYS A 101 -6.99 6.43 -10.84
CA LYS A 101 -7.41 5.35 -11.72
C LYS A 101 -6.44 4.16 -11.61
N GLY A 102 -6.98 2.95 -11.50
CA GLY A 102 -6.18 1.72 -11.53
C GLY A 102 -7.02 0.48 -11.24
N GLY A 103 -6.38 -0.69 -11.28
CA GLY A 103 -7.01 -1.97 -10.97
C GLY A 103 -7.14 -2.26 -9.47
N LEU A 104 -7.57 -3.48 -9.16
CA LEU A 104 -7.70 -4.05 -7.81
C LEU A 104 -6.54 -4.98 -7.42
N GLN A 105 -5.73 -5.43 -8.39
CA GLN A 105 -4.79 -6.53 -8.15
C GLN A 105 -3.66 -6.18 -7.17
N ASP A 106 -3.14 -4.95 -7.21
CA ASP A 106 -1.93 -4.57 -6.49
C ASP A 106 -2.14 -4.60 -4.97
N GLN A 107 -3.30 -4.11 -4.49
CA GLN A 107 -3.64 -4.08 -3.06
C GLN A 107 -3.75 -5.50 -2.49
N TYR A 108 -4.38 -6.41 -3.24
CA TYR A 108 -4.54 -7.80 -2.83
C TYR A 108 -3.23 -8.56 -2.91
N ALA A 109 -2.46 -8.39 -3.99
CA ALA A 109 -1.14 -9.01 -4.11
C ALA A 109 -0.20 -8.58 -2.98
N ALA A 110 -0.15 -7.28 -2.65
CA ALA A 110 0.68 -6.75 -1.57
C ALA A 110 0.23 -7.24 -0.18
N THR A 111 -1.07 -7.42 0.04
CA THR A 111 -1.60 -7.82 1.35
C THR A 111 -1.44 -9.31 1.61
N PHE A 112 -1.69 -10.16 0.60
CA PHE A 112 -1.67 -11.61 0.75
C PHE A 112 -0.27 -12.21 0.56
N GLY A 113 0.54 -11.62 -0.32
CA GLY A 113 1.86 -12.13 -0.68
C GLY A 113 1.80 -13.46 -1.46
N GLY A 114 2.95 -13.86 -2.00
CA GLY A 114 3.10 -15.11 -2.75
C GLY A 114 2.40 -15.12 -4.12
N PHE A 115 2.25 -16.32 -4.69
CA PHE A 115 1.55 -16.53 -5.96
C PHE A 115 0.06 -16.68 -5.72
N ASN A 116 -0.74 -15.87 -6.41
CA ASN A 116 -2.19 -15.85 -6.23
C ASN A 116 -2.90 -15.90 -7.58
N PHE A 117 -3.99 -16.66 -7.63
CA PHE A 117 -5.02 -16.51 -8.65
C PHE A 117 -6.17 -15.71 -8.05
N ILE A 118 -6.41 -14.50 -8.56
CA ILE A 118 -7.40 -13.57 -8.01
C ILE A 118 -8.57 -13.45 -8.97
N GLU A 119 -9.77 -13.71 -8.46
CA GLU A 119 -11.02 -13.57 -9.21
C GLU A 119 -11.72 -12.29 -8.78
N PHE A 120 -11.91 -11.38 -9.74
CA PHE A 120 -12.68 -10.15 -9.54
C PHE A 120 -14.10 -10.38 -10.03
N LEU A 121 -15.00 -10.68 -9.09
CA LEU A 121 -16.43 -10.81 -9.35
C LEU A 121 -17.13 -9.46 -9.13
N LYS A 122 -18.40 -9.39 -9.53
CA LYS A 122 -19.20 -8.15 -9.39
C LYS A 122 -19.31 -7.69 -7.94
N ASP A 123 -19.51 -8.63 -7.02
CA ASP A 123 -19.85 -8.35 -5.61
C ASP A 123 -18.79 -8.89 -4.63
N ALA A 124 -17.71 -9.51 -5.13
CA ALA A 124 -16.68 -10.12 -4.29
C ALA A 124 -15.34 -10.22 -5.01
N VAL A 125 -14.26 -10.23 -4.23
CA VAL A 125 -12.93 -10.61 -4.70
C VAL A 125 -12.52 -11.89 -4.00
N ILE A 126 -12.09 -12.88 -4.76
CA ILE A 126 -11.64 -14.18 -4.22
C ILE A 126 -10.15 -14.33 -4.51
N VAL A 127 -9.35 -14.41 -3.45
CA VAL A 127 -7.92 -14.71 -3.53
C VAL A 127 -7.72 -16.20 -3.33
N ASN A 128 -7.15 -16.87 -4.33
CA ASN A 128 -6.76 -18.27 -4.26
C ASN A 128 -5.23 -18.36 -4.22
N PRO A 129 -4.62 -18.56 -3.03
CA PRO A 129 -3.18 -18.77 -2.92
C PRO A 129 -2.78 -20.07 -3.63
N LEU A 130 -1.83 -19.95 -4.55
CA LEU A 130 -1.33 -21.08 -5.32
C LEU A 130 -0.17 -21.73 -4.55
N LYS A 131 -0.35 -23.00 -4.18
CA LYS A 131 0.73 -23.84 -3.63
C LYS A 131 1.54 -24.41 -4.78
N ILE A 132 2.50 -23.63 -5.26
CA ILE A 132 3.41 -24.03 -6.33
C ILE A 132 4.58 -24.81 -5.72
N PRO A 133 4.94 -25.99 -6.26
CA PRO A 133 6.14 -26.71 -5.84
C PRO A 133 7.42 -25.87 -6.00
N ASP A 134 8.36 -26.01 -5.07
CA ASP A 134 9.59 -25.20 -5.05
C ASP A 134 10.43 -25.37 -6.32
N ASP A 135 10.51 -26.59 -6.88
CA ASP A 135 11.23 -26.87 -8.12
C ASP A 135 10.68 -26.08 -9.32
N ILE A 136 9.36 -25.89 -9.39
CA ILE A 136 8.71 -25.07 -10.42
C ILE A 136 9.00 -23.58 -10.20
N VAL A 137 9.02 -23.11 -8.96
CA VAL A 137 9.37 -21.70 -8.65
C VAL A 137 10.82 -21.41 -9.02
N GLU A 138 11.74 -22.32 -8.71
CA GLU A 138 13.15 -22.20 -9.09
C GLU A 138 13.34 -22.22 -10.61
N GLU A 139 12.66 -23.11 -11.33
CA GLU A 139 12.70 -23.13 -12.79
C GLU A 139 12.16 -21.82 -13.38
N LEU A 140 11.06 -21.28 -12.85
CA LEU A 140 10.51 -19.99 -13.27
C LEU A 140 11.54 -18.87 -13.04
N ASN A 141 12.14 -18.81 -11.85
CA ASN A 141 13.18 -17.82 -11.52
C ASN A 141 14.39 -17.91 -12.46
N TYR A 142 14.81 -19.12 -12.85
CA TYR A 142 15.93 -19.33 -13.77
C TYR A 142 15.62 -18.88 -15.21
N ASN A 143 14.34 -18.93 -15.60
CA ASN A 143 13.89 -18.59 -16.95
C ASN A 143 13.28 -17.18 -17.08
N LEU A 144 13.23 -16.40 -16.00
CA LEU A 144 12.74 -15.02 -16.01
C LEU A 144 13.89 -14.01 -16.05
N LEU A 145 13.68 -12.96 -16.86
CA LEU A 145 14.53 -11.77 -16.87
C LEU A 145 13.67 -10.54 -16.59
N LEU A 146 14.02 -9.78 -15.56
CA LEU A 146 13.39 -8.50 -15.25
C LEU A 146 14.22 -7.36 -15.84
N LEU A 147 13.60 -6.50 -16.65
CA LEU A 147 14.22 -5.33 -17.24
C LEU A 147 13.45 -4.08 -16.80
N ALA A 148 14.10 -3.21 -16.04
CA ALA A 148 13.54 -1.90 -15.72
C ALA A 148 13.73 -0.95 -16.91
N ALA A 149 12.62 -0.51 -17.52
CA ALA A 149 12.67 0.54 -18.53
C ALA A 149 12.89 1.90 -17.82
N VAL A 150 14.15 2.34 -17.76
CA VAL A 150 14.48 3.68 -17.30
C VAL A 150 14.16 4.65 -18.44
N PHE A 151 13.03 5.35 -18.36
CA PHE A 151 12.80 6.52 -19.20
C PHE A 151 13.60 7.68 -18.59
N MET A 152 14.66 8.09 -19.31
CA MET A 152 15.43 9.31 -19.01
C MET A 152 14.61 10.57 -19.25
#